data_AF-A0A1I2N513-F1
#
_entry.id   AF-A0A1I2N513-F1
#
_cell.length_a   1.000
_cell.length_b   1.000
_cell.length_c   1.000
_cell.angle_alpha   90.00
_cell.angle_beta   90.00
_cell.angle_gamma   90.00
#
_symmetry.space_group_name_H-M   'P 1'
#
loop_
_entity.id
_entity.type
_entity.pdbx_description
1 polymer ?
#
loop_
_entity_poly.entity_id
_entity_poly.type
_entity_poly.pdbx_seq_one_letter_code
_entity_poly.pdbx_strand_id
1 'polypeptide(L)'
;MLHLYSSRRVLPDQANLVVDEIKKNILEATEECGAKQIDLFYAGPATIALFLGHRWNPIPAVQCYEYIGRTEKYVPSCFLKPGATNIPQTGMNAR
;
A
#
# COMPACT_ATOMS: atom_id res chain seq x y z
N MET A 1 6.66 -1.69 -12.64
CA MET A 1 7.38 -1.17 -11.46
C MET A 1 6.95 0.28 -11.30
N LEU A 2 6.35 0.64 -10.16
CA LEU A 2 5.84 2.00 -9.89
C LEU A 2 6.83 2.73 -8.97
N HIS A 3 7.17 3.98 -9.30
CA HIS A 3 7.95 4.85 -8.43
C HIS A 3 7.21 6.16 -8.21
N LEU A 4 7.02 6.54 -6.94
CA LEU A 4 6.39 7.80 -6.55
C LEU A 4 7.44 8.64 -5.82
N TYR A 5 7.65 9.87 -6.29
CA TYR A 5 8.58 10.82 -5.67
C TYR A 5 7.88 12.16 -5.47
N SER A 6 8.17 12.80 -4.34
CA SER A 6 7.72 14.15 -4.06
C SER A 6 8.75 14.88 -3.24
N SER A 7 9.00 16.14 -3.59
CA SER A 7 9.81 17.08 -2.81
C SER A 7 8.97 17.96 -1.88
N ARG A 8 7.64 17.81 -1.91
CA ARG A 8 6.73 18.62 -1.11
C ARG A 8 6.74 18.14 0.34
N ARG A 9 6.83 19.09 1.27
CA ARG A 9 6.55 18.81 2.69
C ARG A 9 5.05 18.53 2.84
N VAL A 10 4.72 17.50 3.59
CA VAL A 10 3.33 17.14 3.89
C VAL A 10 2.97 17.71 5.27
N LEU A 11 2.02 18.65 5.28
CA LEU A 11 1.45 19.17 6.52
C LEU A 11 0.39 18.21 7.08
N PRO A 12 0.06 18.25 8.39
CA PRO A 12 -0.88 17.31 8.99
C PRO A 12 -2.27 17.28 8.33
N ASP A 13 -2.77 18.42 7.88
CA ASP A 13 -4.04 18.58 7.17
C ASP A 13 -4.01 18.01 5.74
N GLN A 14 -2.83 17.86 5.15
CA GLN A 14 -2.61 17.30 3.82
C GLN A 14 -2.39 15.78 3.83
N ALA A 15 -2.16 15.17 5.00
CA ALA A 15 -1.79 13.76 5.11
C ALA A 15 -2.81 12.83 4.43
N ASN A 16 -4.10 13.09 4.60
CA ASN A 16 -5.16 12.29 3.97
C ASN A 16 -5.12 12.38 2.44
N LEU A 17 -4.97 13.60 1.89
CA LEU A 17 -4.92 13.81 0.44
C LEU A 17 -3.73 13.09 -0.19
N VAL A 18 -2.56 13.19 0.45
CA VAL A 18 -1.34 12.51 -0.01
C VAL A 18 -1.51 10.99 0.03
N VAL A 19 -2.10 10.46 1.10
CA VAL A 19 -2.35 9.01 1.22
C VAL A 19 -3.33 8.52 0.14
N ASP A 20 -4.38 9.29 -0.13
CA ASP A 20 -5.37 8.94 -1.16
C ASP A 20 -4.73 8.96 -2.56
N GLU A 21 -3.86 9.93 -2.84
CA GLU A 21 -3.10 9.99 -4.10
C GLU A 21 -2.14 8.79 -4.25
N ILE A 22 -1.35 8.47 -3.22
CA ILE A 22 -0.46 7.31 -3.22
C ILE A 22 -1.25 6.02 -3.47
N LYS A 23 -2.35 5.84 -2.74
CA LYS A 23 -3.22 4.66 -2.87
C LYS A 23 -3.80 4.53 -4.27
N LYS A 24 -4.28 5.63 -4.86
CA LYS A 24 -4.82 5.64 -6.22
C LYS A 24 -3.78 5.15 -7.22
N ASN A 25 -2.56 5.70 -7.18
CA ASN A 25 -1.48 5.28 -8.08
C ASN A 25 -1.09 3.80 -7.90
N ILE A 26 -1.06 3.31 -6.65
CA ILE A 26 -0.79 1.90 -6.36
C ILE A 26 -1.87 1.00 -6.97
N LEU A 27 -3.15 1.35 -6.81
CA LEU A 27 -4.27 0.58 -7.36
C LEU A 27 -4.24 0.56 -8.88
N GLU A 28 -4.10 1.71 -9.53
CA GLU A 28 -4.01 1.81 -10.99
C GLU A 28 -2.87 0.95 -11.54
N ALA A 29 -1.66 1.08 -10.97
CA ALA A 29 -0.52 0.26 -11.39
C ALA A 29 -0.73 -1.24 -11.14
N THR A 30 -1.40 -1.60 -10.05
CA THR A 30 -1.70 -3.00 -9.70
C THR A 30 -2.70 -3.61 -10.68
N GLU A 31 -3.74 -2.87 -11.03
CA GLU A 31 -4.77 -3.27 -12.00
C GLU A 31 -4.17 -3.44 -13.40
N GLU A 32 -3.35 -2.49 -13.84
CA GLU A 32 -2.68 -2.53 -15.16
C GLU A 32 -1.76 -3.75 -15.33
N CYS A 33 -1.04 -4.16 -14.29
CA CYS A 33 -0.11 -5.28 -14.38
C CYS A 33 -0.64 -6.61 -13.80
N GLY A 34 -1.86 -6.62 -13.25
CA GLY A 34 -2.45 -7.80 -12.62
C GLY A 34 -1.67 -8.32 -11.41
N ALA A 35 -0.98 -7.44 -10.67
CA ALA A 35 -0.14 -7.84 -9.54
C ALA A 35 -0.98 -8.43 -8.39
N LYS A 36 -0.51 -9.56 -7.86
CA LYS A 36 -1.13 -10.24 -6.70
C LYS A 36 -0.46 -9.89 -5.37
N GLN A 37 0.72 -9.29 -5.44
CA GLN A 37 1.51 -8.84 -4.30
C GLN A 37 2.31 -7.59 -4.70
N ILE A 38 2.51 -6.69 -3.74
CA ILE A 38 3.34 -5.50 -3.86
C ILE A 38 4.55 -5.64 -2.94
N ASP A 39 5.73 -5.38 -3.47
CA ASP A 39 6.92 -5.12 -2.66
C ASP A 39 7.00 -3.61 -2.39
N LEU A 40 6.72 -3.19 -1.15
CA LEU A 40 6.63 -1.79 -0.76
C LEU A 40 7.93 -1.33 -0.07
N PHE A 41 8.57 -0.35 -0.71
CA PHE A 41 9.73 0.37 -0.18
C PHE A 41 9.30 1.81 0.10
N TYR A 42 9.34 2.22 1.37
CA TYR A 42 8.88 3.54 1.78
C TYR A 42 9.99 4.33 2.45
N ALA A 43 10.23 5.54 1.95
CA ALA A 43 11.15 6.51 2.52
C ALA A 43 10.41 7.84 2.73
N GLY A 44 10.06 8.14 3.99
CA GLY A 44 9.33 9.37 4.30
C GLY A 44 8.82 9.40 5.75
N PRO A 45 7.97 10.38 6.09
CA PRO A 45 7.43 10.52 7.44
C PRO A 45 6.62 9.30 7.90
N ALA A 46 6.90 8.80 9.10
CA ALA A 46 6.20 7.64 9.68
C ALA A 46 4.67 7.82 9.74
N THR A 47 4.19 9.06 9.92
CA THR A 47 2.75 9.38 9.93
C THR A 47 2.05 8.99 8.64
N ILE A 48 2.69 9.18 7.48
CA ILE A 48 2.12 8.81 6.19
C ILE A 48 2.13 7.30 6.02
N ALA A 49 3.20 6.61 6.41
CA ALA A 49 3.23 5.14 6.41
C ALA A 49 2.11 4.55 7.28
N LEU A 50 1.87 5.13 8.46
CA LEU A 50 0.79 4.71 9.36
C LEU A 50 -0.59 4.91 8.73
N PHE A 51 -0.86 6.09 8.15
CA PHE A 51 -2.15 6.38 7.53
C PHE A 51 -2.39 5.54 6.28
N LEU A 52 -1.34 5.28 5.52
CA LEU A 52 -1.38 4.41 4.36
C LEU A 52 -1.75 2.97 4.78
N GLY A 53 -1.12 2.45 5.84
CA GLY A 53 -1.49 1.17 6.45
C GLY A 53 -2.94 1.14 6.98
N HIS A 54 -3.40 2.24 7.58
CA HIS A 54 -4.79 2.37 8.05
C HIS A 54 -5.81 2.32 6.91
N ARG A 55 -5.47 2.84 5.73
CA ARG A 55 -6.34 2.89 4.54
C ARG A 55 -6.06 1.80 3.52
N TRP A 56 -5.35 0.74 3.90
CA TRP A 56 -4.79 -0.23 2.95
C TRP A 56 -5.84 -1.07 2.20
N ASN A 57 -7.05 -1.25 2.75
CA ASN A 57 -8.10 -2.03 2.08
C ASN A 57 -8.63 -1.31 0.83
N PRO A 58 -8.80 -1.96 -0.36
CA PRO A 58 -8.64 -3.40 -0.67
C PRO A 58 -7.39 -3.72 -1.52
N ILE A 59 -6.24 -3.09 -1.25
CA ILE A 59 -5.01 -3.34 -2.01
C ILE A 59 -4.54 -4.80 -1.80
N PRO A 60 -3.89 -5.45 -2.79
CA PRO A 60 -3.32 -6.79 -2.63
C PRO A 60 -2.30 -6.91 -1.49
N ALA A 61 -1.83 -8.14 -1.29
CA ALA A 61 -0.84 -8.45 -0.27
C ALA A 61 0.41 -7.58 -0.42
N VAL A 62 1.04 -7.21 0.69
CA VAL A 62 2.23 -6.36 0.66
C VAL A 62 3.33 -6.96 1.50
N GLN A 63 4.50 -7.09 0.89
CA GLN A 63 5.73 -7.23 1.64
C GLN A 63 6.34 -5.83 1.82
N CYS A 64 6.39 -5.35 3.06
CA CYS A 64 7.09 -4.11 3.39
C CYS A 64 8.59 -4.40 3.55
N TYR A 65 9.40 -3.41 3.19
CA TYR A 65 10.84 -3.44 3.38
C TYR A 65 11.30 -2.26 4.22
N GLU A 66 12.21 -2.51 5.15
CA GLU A 66 12.87 -1.48 5.94
C GLU A 66 14.32 -1.32 5.53
N TYR A 67 14.81 -0.08 5.51
CA TYR A 67 16.22 0.21 5.25
C TYR A 67 17.04 0.11 6.54
N ILE A 68 17.99 -0.82 6.58
CA ILE A 68 18.91 -0.98 7.70
C ILE A 68 20.18 -0.18 7.42
N GLY A 69 20.31 0.99 8.05
CA GLY A 69 21.44 1.91 7.82
C GLY A 69 22.82 1.32 8.10
N ARG A 70 22.92 0.33 8.99
CA ARG A 70 24.21 -0.35 9.29
C ARG A 70 24.69 -1.24 8.16
N THR A 71 23.78 -1.84 7.40
CA THR A 71 24.11 -2.80 6.33
C THR A 71 23.84 -2.26 4.93
N GLU A 72 23.33 -1.03 4.84
CA GLU A 72 22.96 -0.34 3.59
C GLU A 72 22.04 -1.19 2.69
N LYS A 73 21.10 -1.91 3.31
CA LYS A 73 20.23 -2.87 2.62
C LYS A 73 18.80 -2.73 3.08
N TYR A 74 17.89 -2.96 2.14
CA TYR A 74 16.49 -3.21 2.45
C TYR A 74 16.31 -4.68 2.85
N VAL A 75 15.60 -4.91 3.95
CA VAL A 75 15.22 -6.25 4.42
C VAL A 75 13.71 -6.34 4.57
N PRO A 76 13.11 -7.53 4.34
CA PRO A 76 11.69 -7.74 4.61
C PRO A 76 11.37 -7.44 6.08
N SER A 77 10.35 -6.63 6.33
CA SER A 77 9.87 -6.31 7.68
C SER A 77 8.49 -6.91 7.93
N CYS A 78 7.42 -6.14 7.73
CA CYS A 78 6.05 -6.62 7.95
C CYS A 78 5.37 -7.08 6.65
N PHE A 79 4.40 -7.98 6.80
CA PHE A 79 3.53 -8.42 5.71
C PHE A 79 2.10 -7.97 5.96
N LEU A 80 1.56 -7.15 5.04
CA LEU A 80 0.17 -6.71 5.09
C LEU A 80 -0.66 -7.68 4.27
N LYS A 81 -1.58 -8.39 4.93
CA LYS A 81 -2.52 -9.28 4.26
C LYS A 81 -3.51 -8.44 3.44
N PRO A 82 -3.99 -8.95 2.29
CA PRO A 82 -5.11 -8.31 1.59
C PRO A 82 -6.27 -8.16 2.58
N GLY A 83 -6.96 -7.01 2.52
CA GLY A 83 -8.21 -6.85 3.26
C GLY A 83 -9.17 -7.96 2.86
N ALA A 84 -9.77 -8.64 3.84
CA ALA A 84 -10.74 -9.70 3.55
C ALA A 84 -11.89 -9.14 2.72
N THR A 85 -11.91 -9.43 1.43
CA THR A 85 -13.09 -9.26 0.59
C THR A 85 -14.07 -10.37 0.98
N ASN A 86 -14.82 -10.15 2.05
CA ASN A 86 -16.07 -10.86 2.26
C ASN A 86 -17.06 -10.37 1.18
N ILE A 87 -16.90 -10.85 -0.05
CA ILE A 87 -18.01 -10.89 -1.00
C ILE A 87 -18.68 -12.23 -0.70
N PRO A 88 -19.89 -12.25 -0.11
CA PRO A 88 -20.64 -13.49 -0.07
C PRO A 88 -20.81 -13.94 -1.52
N GLN A 89 -20.33 -15.15 -1.84
CA GLN A 89 -20.85 -15.87 -2.99
C GLN A 89 -22.30 -16.19 -2.65
N THR A 90 -23.22 -15.28 -2.97
CA THR A 90 -24.64 -15.61 -3.01
C THR A 90 -24.80 -16.57 -4.17
N GLY A 91 -24.58 -17.85 -3.88
CA GLY A 91 -24.98 -18.95 -4.73
C GLY A 91 -26.47 -18.80 -4.99
N MET A 92 -26.78 -18.42 -6.23
CA MET A 92 -28.11 -18.38 -6.79
C MET A 92 -28.60 -19.83 -6.88
N ASN A 93 -29.09 -20.38 -5.77
CA ASN A 93 -29.84 -21.62 -5.77
C ASN A 93 -31.26 -21.29 -6.23
N ALA A 94 -31.46 -21.30 -7.55
CA ALA A 94 -32.79 -21.53 -8.10
C ALA A 94 -33.19 -22.97 -7.77
N ARG A 95 -34.19 -23.11 -6.90
CA ARG A 95 -35.07 -24.27 -6.81
C ARG A 95 -36.49 -23.77 -6.80
#